data_AF-A0A150Y4B8-F1
#
_entry.id   AF-A0A150Y4B8-F1
#
_cell.length_a   1.000
_cell.length_b   1.000
_cell.length_c   1.000
_cell.angle_alpha   90.00
_cell.angle_beta   90.00
_cell.angle_gamma   90.00
#
_symmetry.space_group_name_H-M   'P 1'
#
loop_
_entity.id
_entity.type
_entity.pdbx_description
1 polymer ?
#
loop_
_entity_poly.entity_id
_entity_poly.type
_entity_poly.pdbx_seq_one_letter_code
_entity_poly.pdbx_strand_id
1 'polypeptide(L)'
;MTNLFLKAKHWQLFSMLIGLPILGYMIMFALLFSYATTTNDLDDTTLKSFTVIIPAIVILVMSILFGWFWSIAIGLQSKIPPTVKMKVNKFKVFFFIPIVYIFSVLVFMTLFGLSDFELNSDFNSVLPVGLLAIMLPLHFLSMFGIFYSLYFVAKTYKTAELQREVSFSDFAGEFFMIWFYPVGIWFIQPKINEMVEGTPPIEVQYI
;
A
#
# COMPACT_ATOMS: atom_id res chain seq x y z
N MET A 1 6.88 -13.18 -10.45
CA MET A 1 6.68 -12.36 -9.23
C MET A 1 5.30 -12.51 -8.63
N THR A 2 4.21 -12.47 -9.42
CA THR A 2 2.82 -12.60 -8.92
C THR A 2 2.57 -13.87 -8.08
N ASN A 3 3.15 -15.00 -8.48
CA ASN A 3 3.01 -16.28 -7.77
C ASN A 3 3.50 -16.26 -6.31
N LEU A 4 4.46 -15.38 -5.97
CA LEU A 4 4.98 -15.30 -4.60
C LEU A 4 3.88 -14.83 -3.65
N PHE A 5 3.25 -13.69 -3.94
CA PHE A 5 2.17 -13.15 -3.13
C PHE A 5 0.89 -13.98 -3.26
N LEU A 6 0.57 -14.50 -4.43
CA LEU A 6 -0.64 -15.31 -4.63
C LEU A 6 -0.64 -16.62 -3.83
N LYS A 7 0.55 -17.17 -3.52
CA LYS A 7 0.70 -18.40 -2.74
C LYS A 7 1.11 -18.16 -1.28
N ALA A 8 1.38 -16.90 -0.92
CA ALA A 8 1.72 -16.56 0.45
C ALA A 8 0.52 -16.81 1.37
N LYS A 9 0.78 -17.34 2.56
CA LYS A 9 -0.27 -17.49 3.58
C LYS A 9 -0.64 -16.11 4.12
N HIS A 10 -1.90 -15.91 4.48
CA HIS A 10 -2.39 -14.66 5.07
C HIS A 10 -1.52 -14.15 6.23
N TRP A 11 -1.08 -15.03 7.13
CA TRP A 11 -0.22 -14.64 8.26
C TRP A 11 1.18 -14.16 7.85
N GLN A 12 1.72 -14.64 6.71
CA GLN A 12 3.03 -14.20 6.21
C GLN A 12 2.93 -12.77 5.69
N LEU A 13 1.89 -12.46 4.91
CA LEU A 13 1.66 -11.10 4.43
C LEU A 13 1.31 -10.15 5.58
N PHE A 14 0.50 -10.61 6.53
CA PHE A 14 0.13 -9.83 7.71
C PHE A 14 1.37 -9.50 8.57
N SER A 15 2.23 -10.47 8.86
CA SER A 15 3.43 -10.24 9.68
C SER A 15 4.45 -9.35 8.98
N MET A 16 4.60 -9.48 7.66
CA MET A 16 5.47 -8.61 6.88
C MET A 16 4.96 -7.17 6.84
N LEU A 17 3.65 -6.95 6.72
CA LEU A 17 3.12 -5.59 6.63
C LEU A 17 2.89 -4.92 7.99
N ILE A 18 2.51 -5.67 9.02
CA ILE A 18 2.20 -5.08 10.33
C ILE A 18 3.31 -5.34 11.33
N GLY A 19 3.75 -6.60 11.45
CA GLY A 19 4.77 -6.99 12.41
C GLY A 19 6.11 -6.30 12.17
N LEU A 20 6.62 -6.34 10.93
CA LEU A 20 7.95 -5.79 10.62
C LEU A 20 8.03 -4.25 10.80
N PRO A 21 7.05 -3.43 10.36
CA PRO A 21 7.04 -2.00 10.68
C PRO A 21 6.89 -1.70 12.16
N ILE A 22 6.04 -2.43 12.90
CA ILE A 22 5.92 -2.25 14.35
C ILE A 22 7.27 -2.50 15.02
N LEU A 23 7.95 -3.59 14.67
CA LEU A 23 9.30 -3.87 15.18
C LEU A 23 10.28 -2.76 14.81
N GLY A 24 10.24 -2.26 13.58
CA GLY A 24 11.05 -1.12 13.14
C GLY A 24 10.82 0.14 13.98
N TYR A 25 9.55 0.49 14.23
CA TYR A 25 9.19 1.62 15.09
C TYR A 25 9.60 1.39 16.54
N MET A 26 9.42 0.19 17.09
CA MET A 26 9.84 -0.15 18.45
C MET A 26 11.35 -0.01 18.62
N ILE A 27 12.15 -0.48 17.66
CA ILE A 27 13.60 -0.32 17.67
C ILE A 27 13.98 1.15 17.60
N MET A 28 13.35 1.92 16.70
CA MET A 28 13.58 3.35 16.56
C MET A 28 13.30 4.09 17.89
N PHE A 29 12.15 3.84 18.53
CA PHE A 29 11.80 4.44 19.81
C PHE A 29 12.73 4.02 20.95
N ALA A 30 13.12 2.75 21.01
CA ALA A 30 14.05 2.27 22.03
C ALA A 30 15.43 2.92 21.92
N LEU A 31 15.94 3.08 20.69
CA LEU A 31 17.22 3.76 20.44
C LEU A 31 17.15 5.24 20.79
N LEU A 32 16.08 5.93 20.38
CA LEU A 32 15.87 7.35 20.71
C LEU A 32 15.77 7.57 22.22
N PHE A 33 15.02 6.70 22.92
CA PHE A 33 14.88 6.76 24.37
C PHE A 33 16.22 6.53 25.08
N SER A 34 16.97 5.50 24.69
CA SER A 34 18.30 5.21 25.22
C SER A 34 19.25 6.39 25.05
N TYR A 35 19.27 6.99 23.85
CA TYR A 35 20.10 8.15 23.56
C TYR A 35 19.70 9.34 24.44
N ALA A 36 18.42 9.71 24.48
CA ALA A 36 17.92 10.82 25.30
C ALA A 36 18.29 10.70 26.78
N THR A 37 18.24 9.48 27.34
CA THR A 37 18.61 9.23 28.75
C THR A 37 20.12 9.29 29.01
N THR A 38 20.95 9.09 27.98
CA THR A 38 22.41 9.06 28.12
C THR A 38 23.00 10.46 27.97
N THR A 39 22.52 11.25 27.02
CA THR A 39 23.07 12.56 26.67
C THR A 39 22.36 13.72 27.35
N ASN A 40 21.15 13.52 27.91
CA ASN A 40 20.23 14.58 28.35
C ASN A 40 19.93 15.65 27.28
N ASP A 41 20.23 15.36 26.02
CA ASP A 41 20.03 16.25 24.88
C ASP A 41 19.81 15.42 23.60
N LEU A 42 18.93 15.90 22.72
CA LEU A 42 18.68 15.30 21.41
C LEU A 42 19.34 16.18 20.36
N ASP A 43 20.61 15.90 20.07
CA ASP A 43 21.32 16.67 19.05
C ASP A 43 20.71 16.47 17.65
N ASP A 44 20.81 17.52 16.82
CA ASP A 44 20.25 17.53 15.47
C ASP A 44 20.76 16.38 14.59
N THR A 45 21.99 15.93 14.81
CA THR A 45 22.63 14.85 14.04
C THR A 45 21.93 13.51 14.30
N THR A 46 21.62 13.22 15.57
CA THR A 46 20.94 12.00 15.96
C THR A 46 19.49 12.02 15.47
N LEU A 47 18.79 13.15 15.63
CA LEU A 47 17.43 13.32 15.12
C LEU A 47 17.35 13.10 13.59
N LYS A 48 18.30 13.67 12.83
CA LYS A 48 18.40 13.48 11.37
C LYS A 48 18.73 12.04 10.96
N SER A 49 19.44 11.29 11.80
CA SER A 49 19.71 9.87 11.52
C SER A 49 18.45 9.01 11.64
N PHE A 50 17.53 9.37 12.54
CA PHE A 50 16.24 8.71 12.68
C PHE A 50 15.22 9.08 11.58
N THR A 51 15.34 10.24 10.93
CA THR A 51 14.43 10.64 9.85
C THR A 51 14.54 9.74 8.61
N VAL A 52 15.65 9.02 8.41
CA VAL A 52 15.84 8.07 7.29
C VAL A 52 15.11 6.74 7.52
N ILE A 53 14.90 6.35 8.78
CA ILE A 53 14.24 5.07 9.13
C ILE A 53 12.77 5.09 8.71
N ILE A 54 12.09 6.23 8.86
CA ILE A 54 10.68 6.38 8.53
C ILE A 54 10.41 6.13 7.03
N PRO A 55 11.07 6.83 6.07
CA PRO A 55 10.96 6.52 4.65
C PRO A 55 11.29 5.07 4.31
N ALA A 56 12.29 4.46 4.95
CA ALA A 56 12.63 3.06 4.71
C ALA A 56 11.48 2.11 5.10
N ILE A 57 10.86 2.33 6.26
CA ILE A 57 9.67 1.58 6.70
C ILE A 57 8.51 1.80 5.73
N VAL A 58 8.26 3.04 5.29
CA VAL A 58 7.20 3.35 4.31
C VAL A 58 7.44 2.62 2.99
N ILE A 59 8.66 2.65 2.45
CA ILE A 59 9.02 1.96 1.21
C ILE A 59 8.77 0.46 1.33
N LEU A 60 9.17 -0.14 2.46
CA LEU A 60 8.94 -1.55 2.75
C LEU A 60 7.42 -1.88 2.75
N VAL A 61 6.62 -1.12 3.50
CA VAL A 61 5.16 -1.31 3.59
C VAL A 61 4.51 -1.14 2.22
N MET A 62 4.87 -0.09 1.48
CA MET A 62 4.34 0.17 0.15
C MET A 62 4.69 -0.94 -0.83
N SER A 63 5.91 -1.47 -0.76
CA SER A 63 6.35 -2.56 -1.64
C SER A 63 5.53 -3.83 -1.42
N ILE A 64 5.22 -4.16 -0.16
CA ILE A 64 4.38 -5.33 0.19
C ILE A 64 2.92 -5.09 -0.22
N LEU A 65 2.37 -3.92 0.10
CA LEU A 65 0.99 -3.52 -0.22
C LEU A 65 0.72 -3.51 -1.74
N PHE A 66 1.51 -2.72 -2.48
CA PHE A 66 1.37 -2.63 -3.93
C PHE A 66 1.78 -3.94 -4.63
N GLY A 67 2.75 -4.69 -4.06
CA GLY A 67 3.09 -6.03 -4.52
C GLY A 67 1.91 -7.00 -4.42
N TRP A 68 1.15 -6.94 -3.33
CA TRP A 68 -0.07 -7.72 -3.14
C TRP A 68 -1.17 -7.31 -4.14
N PHE A 69 -1.45 -6.01 -4.27
CA PHE A 69 -2.42 -5.48 -5.25
C PHE A 69 -2.08 -5.91 -6.68
N TRP A 70 -0.83 -5.75 -7.09
CA TRP A 70 -0.36 -6.17 -8.41
C TRP A 70 -0.55 -7.66 -8.62
N SER A 71 -0.26 -8.46 -7.59
CA SER A 71 -0.36 -9.92 -7.68
C SER A 71 -1.79 -10.39 -7.84
N ILE A 72 -2.75 -9.76 -7.17
CA ILE A 72 -4.18 -10.04 -7.39
C ILE A 72 -4.60 -9.53 -8.79
N ALA A 73 -4.36 -8.25 -9.06
CA ALA A 73 -4.85 -7.59 -10.28
C ALA A 73 -4.29 -8.20 -11.57
N ILE A 74 -3.03 -8.63 -11.58
CA ILE A 74 -2.37 -9.21 -12.76
C ILE A 74 -2.36 -10.73 -12.69
N GLY A 75 -2.09 -11.31 -11.51
CA GLY A 75 -1.92 -12.75 -11.37
C GLY A 75 -3.20 -13.55 -11.46
N LEU A 76 -4.36 -12.96 -11.11
CA LEU A 76 -5.66 -13.62 -11.30
C LEU A 76 -6.26 -13.45 -12.70
N GLN A 77 -5.62 -12.70 -13.61
CA GLN A 77 -6.16 -12.50 -14.97
C GLN A 77 -6.36 -13.82 -15.73
N SER A 78 -5.53 -14.84 -15.48
CA SER A 78 -5.69 -16.18 -16.07
C SER A 78 -6.86 -16.98 -15.49
N LYS A 79 -7.44 -16.53 -14.37
CA LYS A 79 -8.59 -17.14 -13.70
C LYS A 79 -9.90 -16.40 -14.03
N ILE A 80 -9.84 -15.35 -14.83
CA ILE A 80 -11.03 -14.60 -15.27
C ILE A 80 -11.62 -15.29 -16.50
N PRO A 81 -12.96 -15.48 -16.56
CA PRO A 81 -13.62 -16.06 -17.73
C PRO A 81 -13.33 -15.23 -19.00
N PRO A 82 -13.08 -15.87 -20.16
CA PRO A 82 -12.75 -15.17 -21.42
C PRO A 82 -13.83 -14.18 -21.90
N THR A 83 -15.06 -14.35 -21.43
CA THR A 83 -16.20 -13.48 -21.73
C THR A 83 -16.10 -12.11 -21.06
N VAL A 84 -15.30 -11.95 -20.01
CA VAL A 84 -15.20 -10.71 -19.23
C VAL A 84 -13.92 -9.95 -19.59
N LYS A 85 -14.07 -8.76 -20.19
CA LYS A 85 -12.93 -7.93 -20.61
C LYS A 85 -12.50 -6.96 -19.51
N MET A 86 -11.34 -7.22 -18.92
CA MET A 86 -10.76 -6.35 -17.89
C MET A 86 -9.90 -5.20 -18.45
N LYS A 87 -10.01 -4.01 -17.86
CA LYS A 87 -9.26 -2.80 -18.25
C LYS A 87 -7.85 -2.76 -17.63
N VAL A 88 -7.04 -3.81 -17.85
CA VAL A 88 -5.72 -4.00 -17.22
C VAL A 88 -4.75 -2.84 -17.52
N ASN A 89 -4.74 -2.32 -18.75
CA ASN A 89 -3.86 -1.19 -19.10
C ASN A 89 -4.20 0.08 -18.32
N LYS A 90 -5.50 0.34 -18.09
CA LYS A 90 -5.95 1.46 -17.27
C LYS A 90 -5.49 1.27 -15.81
N PHE A 91 -5.59 0.05 -15.28
CA PHE A 91 -5.02 -0.28 -13.97
C PHE A 91 -3.54 0.02 -13.88
N LYS A 92 -2.71 -0.47 -14.81
CA LYS A 92 -1.27 -0.23 -14.79
C LYS A 92 -0.93 1.27 -14.69
N VAL A 93 -1.61 2.11 -15.48
CA VAL A 93 -1.40 3.57 -15.44
C VAL A 93 -1.73 4.14 -14.05
N PHE A 94 -2.94 3.90 -13.54
CA PHE A 94 -3.36 4.44 -12.25
C PHE A 94 -2.64 3.82 -11.05
N PHE A 95 -2.08 2.63 -11.20
CA PHE A 95 -1.29 1.94 -10.19
C PHE A 95 0.09 2.57 -9.98
N PHE A 96 0.75 3.01 -11.06
CA PHE A 96 2.08 3.61 -10.95
C PHE A 96 2.08 5.08 -10.51
N ILE A 97 0.98 5.81 -10.73
CA ILE A 97 0.82 7.21 -10.28
C ILE A 97 1.11 7.37 -8.77
N PRO A 98 0.45 6.65 -7.85
CA PRO A 98 0.70 6.81 -6.42
C PRO A 98 2.09 6.34 -6.01
N ILE A 99 2.65 5.32 -6.67
CA ILE A 99 4.01 4.83 -6.39
C ILE A 99 5.04 5.94 -6.69
N VAL A 100 4.95 6.54 -7.88
CA VAL A 100 5.85 7.64 -8.28
C VAL A 100 5.66 8.83 -7.34
N TYR A 101 4.42 9.21 -7.06
CA TYR A 101 4.13 10.33 -6.16
C TYR A 101 4.70 10.12 -4.75
N ILE A 102 4.41 8.98 -4.11
CA ILE A 102 4.91 8.67 -2.76
C ILE A 102 6.44 8.63 -2.76
N PHE A 103 7.06 8.00 -3.76
CA PHE A 103 8.51 7.97 -3.87
C PHE A 103 9.11 9.38 -3.99
N SER A 104 8.54 10.24 -4.84
CA SER A 104 8.96 11.63 -4.98
C SER A 104 8.83 12.41 -3.67
N VAL A 105 7.74 12.22 -2.92
CA VAL A 105 7.55 12.84 -1.60
C VAL A 105 8.60 12.35 -0.61
N LEU A 106 8.89 11.05 -0.55
CA LEU A 106 9.89 10.49 0.36
C LEU A 106 11.31 11.00 0.05
N VAL A 107 11.67 11.07 -1.23
CA VAL A 107 12.96 11.65 -1.66
C VAL A 107 13.03 13.13 -1.28
N PHE A 108 11.96 13.88 -1.53
CA PHE A 108 11.87 15.28 -1.14
C PHE A 108 12.05 15.46 0.38
N MET A 109 11.33 14.70 1.20
CA MET A 109 11.44 14.76 2.66
C MET A 109 12.84 14.40 3.17
N THR A 110 13.53 13.49 2.48
CA THR A 110 14.90 13.09 2.87
C THR A 110 15.94 14.16 2.48
N LEU A 111 15.77 14.82 1.34
CA LEU A 111 16.71 15.84 0.85
C LEU A 111 16.56 17.20 1.55
N PHE A 112 15.33 17.58 1.88
CA PHE A 112 15.00 18.88 2.46
C PHE A 112 14.66 18.81 3.96
N GLY A 113 14.59 17.62 4.56
CA GLY A 113 14.26 17.45 5.98
C GLY A 113 12.83 17.86 6.35
N LEU A 114 12.43 17.56 7.59
CA LEU A 114 11.16 18.00 8.17
C LEU A 114 11.24 19.40 8.78
N SER A 115 12.43 19.81 9.23
CA SER A 115 12.71 21.11 9.87
C SER A 115 12.57 22.28 8.90
N ASP A 116 12.94 22.10 7.64
CA ASP A 116 12.90 23.18 6.64
C ASP A 116 11.47 23.44 6.14
N PHE A 117 10.52 22.58 6.55
CA PHE A 117 9.09 22.70 6.31
C PHE A 117 8.32 23.28 7.50
N GLU A 118 9.02 23.66 8.58
CA GLU A 118 8.40 24.51 9.59
C GLU A 118 7.84 25.73 8.89
N LEU A 119 6.52 25.89 8.98
CA LEU A 119 5.79 27.11 8.67
C LEU A 119 6.29 28.18 9.64
N ASN A 120 7.52 28.66 9.42
CA ASN A 120 7.94 29.94 9.93
C ASN A 120 6.83 30.90 9.49
N SER A 121 6.18 31.51 10.48
CA SER A 121 5.00 32.37 10.34
C SER A 121 5.22 33.59 9.43
N ASP A 122 6.42 33.74 8.88
CA ASP A 122 6.72 34.63 7.77
C ASP A 122 6.22 34.04 6.45
N PHE A 123 4.96 34.36 6.15
CA PHE A 123 4.27 34.20 4.86
C PHE A 123 5.01 34.84 3.64
N ASN A 124 6.23 35.34 3.81
CA ASN A 124 7.04 36.03 2.80
C ASN A 124 7.91 35.10 1.95
N SER A 125 7.98 33.80 2.28
CA SER A 125 8.62 32.83 1.39
C SER A 125 7.63 32.47 0.27
N VAL A 126 7.95 32.82 -0.97
CA VAL A 126 7.15 32.47 -2.18
C VAL A 126 7.24 30.97 -2.50
N LEU A 127 8.28 30.30 -1.96
CA LEU A 127 8.62 28.91 -2.24
C LEU A 127 7.63 27.87 -1.65
N PRO A 128 7.12 28.00 -0.41
CA PRO A 128 6.17 27.02 0.15
C PRO A 128 4.80 27.08 -0.52
N VAL A 129 4.29 28.26 -0.88
CA VAL A 129 2.96 28.41 -1.49
C VAL A 129 2.92 27.81 -2.90
N GLY A 130 3.94 28.08 -3.71
CA GLY A 130 4.06 27.52 -5.06
C GLY A 130 4.21 25.99 -5.06
N LEU A 131 5.00 25.45 -4.13
CA LEU A 131 5.16 24.01 -3.96
C LEU A 131 3.85 23.35 -3.52
N LEU A 132 3.15 23.94 -2.55
CA LEU A 132 1.87 23.42 -2.04
C LEU A 132 0.78 23.43 -3.13
N ALA A 133 0.75 24.47 -3.98
CA ALA A 133 -0.15 24.55 -5.13
C ALA A 133 0.05 23.43 -6.17
N ILE A 134 1.26 22.86 -6.28
CA ILE A 134 1.58 21.74 -7.16
C ILE A 134 1.38 20.39 -6.44
N MET A 135 1.83 20.29 -5.19
CA MET A 135 1.76 19.05 -4.41
C MET A 135 0.32 18.63 -4.14
N LEU A 136 -0.58 19.58 -3.89
CA LEU A 136 -1.97 19.28 -3.54
C LEU A 136 -2.74 18.60 -4.69
N PRO A 137 -2.76 19.12 -5.94
CA PRO A 137 -3.35 18.40 -7.07
C PRO A 137 -2.73 17.02 -7.33
N LEU A 138 -1.39 16.92 -7.21
CA LEU A 138 -0.70 15.62 -7.37
C LEU A 138 -1.09 14.63 -6.28
N HIS A 139 -1.33 15.11 -5.05
CA HIS A 139 -1.84 14.30 -3.95
C HIS A 139 -3.23 13.74 -4.25
N PHE A 140 -4.15 14.59 -4.73
CA PHE A 140 -5.50 14.15 -5.13
C PHE A 140 -5.46 13.14 -6.29
N LEU A 141 -4.58 13.37 -7.27
CA LEU A 141 -4.37 12.44 -8.38
C LEU A 141 -3.84 11.07 -7.89
N SER A 142 -2.91 11.08 -6.93
CA SER A 142 -2.40 9.88 -6.27
C SER A 142 -3.50 9.13 -5.50
N MET A 143 -4.29 9.85 -4.70
CA MET A 143 -5.44 9.25 -3.98
C MET A 143 -6.43 8.61 -4.95
N PHE A 144 -6.75 9.28 -6.06
CA PHE A 144 -7.58 8.70 -7.11
C PHE A 144 -6.98 7.41 -7.67
N GLY A 145 -5.66 7.38 -7.92
CA GLY A 145 -4.94 6.18 -8.36
C GLY A 145 -5.03 5.02 -7.38
N ILE A 146 -4.93 5.30 -6.08
CA ILE A 146 -5.10 4.30 -5.00
C ILE A 146 -6.53 3.74 -5.00
N PHE A 147 -7.54 4.61 -5.00
CA PHE A 147 -8.94 4.17 -5.02
C PHE A 147 -9.30 3.38 -6.29
N TYR A 148 -8.79 3.80 -7.44
CA TYR A 148 -8.97 3.03 -8.68
C TYR A 148 -8.28 1.66 -8.61
N SER A 149 -7.11 1.58 -7.98
CA SER A 149 -6.39 0.32 -7.76
C SER A 149 -7.18 -0.60 -6.83
N LEU A 150 -7.69 -0.10 -5.71
CA LEU A 150 -8.57 -0.84 -4.79
C LEU A 150 -9.79 -1.40 -5.52
N TYR A 151 -10.47 -0.55 -6.28
CA TYR A 151 -11.62 -0.93 -7.11
C TYR A 151 -11.25 -2.06 -8.09
N PHE A 152 -10.14 -1.91 -8.80
CA PHE A 152 -9.74 -2.87 -9.83
C PHE A 152 -9.33 -4.21 -9.22
N VAL A 153 -8.62 -4.19 -8.09
CA VAL A 153 -8.20 -5.39 -7.35
C VAL A 153 -9.42 -6.13 -6.81
N ALA A 154 -10.35 -5.43 -6.15
CA ALA A 154 -11.59 -6.03 -5.64
C ALA A 154 -12.44 -6.62 -6.77
N LYS A 155 -12.62 -5.88 -7.87
CA LYS A 155 -13.32 -6.36 -9.06
C LYS A 155 -12.64 -7.60 -9.65
N THR A 156 -11.31 -7.60 -9.74
CA THR A 156 -10.53 -8.73 -10.27
C THR A 156 -10.71 -9.97 -9.42
N TYR A 157 -10.55 -9.84 -8.10
CA TYR A 157 -10.80 -10.92 -7.14
C TYR A 157 -12.22 -11.48 -7.31
N LYS A 158 -13.24 -10.63 -7.26
CA LYS A 158 -14.63 -11.09 -7.29
C LYS A 158 -15.06 -11.68 -8.63
N THR A 159 -14.52 -11.17 -9.73
CA THR A 159 -14.73 -11.74 -11.07
C THR A 159 -14.12 -13.13 -11.16
N ALA A 160 -12.93 -13.32 -10.58
CA ALA A 160 -12.28 -14.63 -10.52
C ALA A 160 -13.00 -15.60 -9.57
N GLU A 161 -13.61 -15.11 -8.49
CA GLU A 161 -14.38 -15.95 -7.57
C GLU A 161 -15.72 -16.37 -8.19
N LEU A 162 -16.48 -15.43 -8.76
CA LEU A 162 -17.84 -15.69 -9.26
C LEU A 162 -17.89 -16.17 -10.71
N GLN A 163 -16.77 -16.17 -11.43
CA GLN A 163 -16.68 -16.59 -12.84
C GLN A 163 -17.70 -15.90 -13.77
N ARG A 164 -18.08 -14.66 -13.47
CA ARG A 164 -18.98 -13.82 -14.27
C ARG A 164 -18.59 -12.36 -14.20
N GLU A 165 -19.15 -11.54 -15.07
CA GLU A 165 -19.02 -10.09 -14.90
C GLU A 165 -19.72 -9.64 -13.61
N VAL A 166 -19.04 -8.76 -12.87
CA VAL A 166 -19.50 -8.23 -11.58
C VAL A 166 -19.74 -6.73 -11.66
N SER A 167 -20.84 -6.32 -11.03
CA SER A 167 -21.19 -4.94 -10.73
C SER A 167 -20.54 -4.49 -9.42
N PHE A 168 -20.50 -3.19 -9.12
CA PHE A 168 -19.86 -2.71 -7.88
C PHE A 168 -20.50 -3.28 -6.61
N SER A 169 -21.83 -3.46 -6.58
CA SER A 169 -22.52 -4.06 -5.44
C SER A 169 -22.10 -5.50 -5.16
N ASP A 170 -21.65 -6.24 -6.19
CA ASP A 170 -21.17 -7.62 -6.02
C ASP A 170 -19.84 -7.69 -5.24
N PHE A 171 -19.02 -6.63 -5.24
CA PHE A 171 -17.69 -6.63 -4.60
C PHE A 171 -17.43 -5.46 -3.65
N ALA A 172 -18.47 -4.73 -3.25
CA ALA A 172 -18.33 -3.57 -2.38
C ALA A 172 -17.71 -3.95 -1.02
N GLY A 173 -18.09 -5.10 -0.46
CA GLY A 173 -17.52 -5.61 0.79
C GLY A 173 -16.02 -5.85 0.66
N GLU A 174 -15.59 -6.54 -0.39
CA GLU A 174 -14.19 -6.81 -0.68
C GLU A 174 -13.39 -5.54 -0.94
N PHE A 175 -13.99 -4.53 -1.59
CA PHE A 175 -13.36 -3.22 -1.74
C PHE A 175 -12.99 -2.60 -0.39
N PHE A 176 -13.93 -2.57 0.56
CA PHE A 176 -13.66 -2.04 1.90
C PHE A 176 -12.69 -2.94 2.69
N MET A 177 -12.78 -4.27 2.57
CA MET A 177 -11.83 -5.17 3.20
C MET A 177 -10.40 -4.95 2.70
N ILE A 178 -10.20 -4.80 1.38
CA ILE A 178 -8.89 -4.52 0.79
C ILE A 178 -8.40 -3.12 1.19
N TRP A 179 -9.30 -2.15 1.31
CA TRP A 179 -8.97 -0.81 1.80
C TRP A 179 -8.47 -0.88 3.27
N PHE A 180 -9.17 -1.62 4.13
CA PHE A 180 -8.73 -1.95 5.49
C PHE A 180 -7.78 -3.16 5.45
N TYR A 181 -6.62 -2.96 4.83
CA TYR A 181 -5.68 -4.00 4.43
C TYR A 181 -5.45 -5.18 5.41
N PRO A 182 -5.30 -5.01 6.74
CA PRO A 182 -5.17 -6.14 7.66
C PRO A 182 -6.35 -7.11 7.58
N VAL A 183 -7.56 -6.57 7.45
CA VAL A 183 -8.81 -7.33 7.28
C VAL A 183 -8.81 -8.00 5.90
N GLY A 184 -8.47 -7.25 4.85
CA GLY A 184 -8.37 -7.76 3.49
C GLY A 184 -7.45 -8.97 3.38
N ILE A 185 -6.22 -8.89 3.89
CA ILE A 185 -5.31 -10.04 3.92
C ILE A 185 -5.95 -11.21 4.64
N TRP A 186 -6.49 -11.00 5.84
CA TRP A 186 -6.90 -12.11 6.69
C TRP A 186 -8.03 -12.93 6.08
N PHE A 187 -8.98 -12.27 5.41
CA PHE A 187 -10.17 -12.93 4.85
C PHE A 187 -10.06 -13.25 3.36
N ILE A 188 -9.40 -12.40 2.56
CA ILE A 188 -9.35 -12.56 1.09
C ILE A 188 -8.17 -13.44 0.66
N GLN A 189 -7.02 -13.34 1.34
CA GLN A 189 -5.84 -14.11 0.94
C GLN A 189 -6.03 -15.64 0.99
N PRO A 190 -6.69 -16.24 2.01
CA PRO A 190 -6.96 -17.69 2.01
C PRO A 190 -7.77 -18.14 0.79
N LYS A 191 -8.81 -17.37 0.44
CA LYS A 191 -9.65 -17.63 -0.74
C LYS A 191 -8.87 -17.50 -2.05
N ILE A 192 -7.95 -16.54 -2.13
CA ILE A 192 -7.01 -16.44 -3.25
C ILE A 192 -6.14 -17.69 -3.35
N ASN A 193 -5.63 -18.20 -2.23
CA ASN A 193 -4.81 -19.42 -2.23
C ASN A 193 -5.62 -20.61 -2.79
N GLU A 194 -6.87 -20.80 -2.34
CA GLU A 194 -7.77 -21.87 -2.85
C GLU A 194 -7.97 -21.77 -4.38
N MET A 195 -8.28 -20.57 -4.90
CA MET A 195 -8.45 -20.34 -6.34
C MET A 195 -7.17 -20.64 -7.15
N VAL A 196 -6.00 -20.37 -6.57
CA VAL A 196 -4.70 -20.58 -7.21
C VAL A 196 -4.32 -22.06 -7.20
N GLU A 197 -4.59 -22.76 -6.11
CA GLU A 197 -4.31 -24.20 -5.95
C GLU A 197 -5.30 -25.09 -6.73
N GLY A 198 -6.43 -24.53 -7.20
CA GLY A 198 -7.43 -25.27 -7.98
C GLY A 198 -8.39 -26.07 -7.10
N THR A 199 -8.42 -25.79 -5.80
CA THR A 199 -9.36 -26.38 -4.87
C THR A 199 -10.72 -25.68 -5.07
N PRO A 200 -11.81 -26.40 -5.35
CA PRO A 200 -13.12 -25.77 -5.45
C PRO A 200 -13.49 -25.12 -4.11
N PRO A 201 -14.21 -23.98 -4.11
CA PRO A 201 -14.62 -23.30 -2.89
C PRO A 201 -15.36 -24.27 -1.98
N ILE A 202 -15.11 -24.19 -0.66
CA ILE A 202 -15.67 -25.10 0.35
C ILE A 202 -17.21 -25.20 0.27
N GLU A 203 -17.89 -24.14 -0.16
CA GLU A 203 -19.35 -24.11 -0.33
C GLU A 203 -19.88 -25.03 -1.45
N VAL A 204 -19.05 -25.46 -2.40
CA VAL A 204 -19.45 -26.33 -3.51
C VAL A 204 -19.25 -27.82 -3.20
N GLN A 205 -18.58 -28.16 -2.08
CA GLN A 205 -18.34 -29.56 -1.70
C GLN A 205 -19.50 -30.21 -0.94
N TYR A 206 -20.55 -29.45 -0.60
CA TYR A 206 -21.70 -29.93 0.18
C TYR A 206 -23.04 -29.78 -0.55
N ILE A 207 -23.04 -29.65 -1.88
CA ILE A 207 -24.23 -29.71 -2.73
C ILE A 207 -24.18 -30.95 -3.60
#